data_AF-A0A7S9DV11-F1
#
_entry.id   AF-A0A7S9DV11-F1
#
_cell.length_a   1.000
_cell.length_b   1.000
_cell.length_c   1.000
_cell.angle_alpha   90.00
_cell.angle_beta   90.00
_cell.angle_gamma   90.00
#
_symmetry.space_group_name_H-M   'P 1'
#
loop_
_entity.id
_entity.type
_entity.pdbx_description
1 polymer ?
#
loop_
_entity_poly.entity_id
_entity_poly.type
_entity_poly.pdbx_seq_one_letter_code
_entity_poly.pdbx_strand_id
1 'polypeptide(L)'
;MFVASKPKRIIRQLSLVLLAGWSIAASALQQQEDTVSMASVEPRQVIRELGDDYQNSITLLQNRFRVDHNVSEVTMVFFREYGSAPVVLVRPDGSKIFQSRASDENAKWFDADSYDMVTIKEPVPGPWQAVGQIHPQSRVMVVSEIELQAPSLPSMLFSGEILKQTATLTNGGKPIKEPGFREVVELQIELISTNNPNYDNFKSDKQVIATFADNGRGMDEKPGDGIFTGQFNLVIPAGEWTPVFSVTTPMFTREQVDRPFILHNNPINLRTTLAADKPDDAGHHTLHIEVDRDKVDINSLLIDGKVRYPNGDMHNFSLTEPTDAARTYEMVAMEEGRFTVRLTAYGKTRQGRDFILNVPEYSFVVEAEPPPPQAAAADIAVEEPVAVSEEEPSVPTPAGHNTDTAIDDNSLVLILVAVNGTILLVVGSVVGFVLWRRKKASVTADELDLNLDNPSAATPNPTPGIKDKILSLLGKKSKAESTNS
;
A
#
# COMPACT_ATOMS: atom_id res chain seq x y z
N MET A 1 -36.75 68.60 -16.91
CA MET A 1 -37.10 69.84 -16.20
C MET A 1 -35.78 70.45 -15.70
N PHE A 2 -35.43 71.64 -16.20
CA PHE A 2 -34.34 72.58 -15.80
C PHE A 2 -32.90 72.03 -15.62
N VAL A 3 -31.96 72.26 -16.57
CA VAL A 3 -31.13 73.50 -16.81
C VAL A 3 -30.03 73.63 -15.74
N ALA A 4 -28.78 73.22 -15.99
CA ALA A 4 -27.70 73.91 -16.71
C ALA A 4 -27.13 75.16 -16.01
N SER A 5 -25.82 75.18 -15.77
CA SER A 5 -25.02 76.41 -15.71
C SER A 5 -23.55 76.10 -16.02
N LYS A 6 -22.98 76.95 -16.86
CA LYS A 6 -21.79 76.80 -17.72
C LYS A 6 -20.58 77.59 -17.15
N PRO A 7 -19.41 77.58 -17.81
CA PRO A 7 -18.07 77.69 -17.22
C PRO A 7 -17.41 79.08 -17.40
N LYS A 8 -16.17 79.23 -16.93
CA LYS A 8 -15.26 80.31 -17.37
C LYS A 8 -13.84 79.81 -17.65
N ARG A 9 -13.39 80.09 -18.88
CA ARG A 9 -11.98 80.18 -19.33
C ARG A 9 -11.45 81.60 -19.07
N ILE A 10 -10.13 81.76 -18.90
CA ILE A 10 -9.23 82.91 -19.26
C ILE A 10 -7.81 82.39 -18.93
N ILE A 11 -6.87 82.13 -19.86
CA ILE A 11 -6.10 82.97 -20.81
C ILE A 11 -4.86 83.67 -20.17
N ARG A 12 -3.68 83.47 -20.82
CA ARG A 12 -2.42 84.30 -20.87
C ARG A 12 -1.45 84.21 -19.68
N GLN A 13 -0.12 84.37 -19.78
CA GLN A 13 0.91 84.65 -20.81
C GLN A 13 2.29 84.17 -20.25
N LEU A 14 3.18 83.60 -21.07
CA LEU A 14 4.35 84.25 -21.69
C LEU A 14 5.31 84.94 -20.70
N SER A 15 6.52 84.39 -20.52
CA SER A 15 7.77 85.16 -20.38
C SER A 15 8.99 84.26 -20.60
N LEU A 16 9.76 84.68 -21.60
CA LEU A 16 11.05 84.21 -22.05
C LEU A 16 12.15 84.97 -21.26
N VAL A 17 13.37 84.41 -21.19
CA VAL A 17 14.68 85.12 -21.26
C VAL A 17 15.67 84.99 -20.06
N LEU A 18 16.82 84.37 -20.41
CA LEU A 18 18.23 84.53 -19.98
C LEU A 18 18.63 84.30 -18.50
N LEU A 19 19.83 83.83 -18.12
CA LEU A 19 20.96 83.03 -18.65
C LEU A 19 22.03 83.04 -17.53
N ALA A 20 23.00 82.14 -17.62
CA ALA A 20 24.15 81.92 -16.73
C ALA A 20 23.81 81.14 -15.46
N GLY A 21 24.29 79.92 -15.23
CA GLY A 21 25.43 79.22 -15.80
C GLY A 21 26.23 78.66 -14.64
N TRP A 22 26.47 77.35 -14.63
CA TRP A 22 27.66 76.75 -14.01
C TRP A 22 27.79 75.30 -14.47
N SER A 23 29.03 74.98 -14.82
CA SER A 23 29.51 73.72 -15.39
C SER A 23 29.22 72.53 -14.50
N ILE A 24 28.72 71.43 -15.08
CA ILE A 24 28.97 70.08 -14.56
C ILE A 24 29.31 69.20 -15.76
N ALA A 25 30.55 68.74 -15.78
CA ALA A 25 31.04 67.72 -16.69
C ALA A 25 30.27 66.42 -16.46
N ALA A 26 29.93 65.75 -17.56
CA ALA A 26 29.28 64.46 -17.56
C ALA A 26 30.17 63.40 -16.88
N SER A 27 29.67 62.83 -15.80
CA SER A 27 30.06 61.50 -15.32
C SER A 27 28.84 60.61 -15.43
N ALA A 28 29.03 59.48 -16.11
CA ALA A 28 28.02 58.47 -16.35
C ALA A 28 27.30 58.07 -15.05
N LEU A 29 25.97 58.20 -15.06
CA LEU A 29 25.12 57.58 -14.05
C LEU A 29 25.11 56.08 -14.32
N GLN A 30 25.96 55.38 -13.58
CA GLN A 30 25.86 53.96 -13.34
C GLN A 30 24.60 53.77 -12.49
N GLN A 31 23.55 53.25 -13.11
CA GLN A 31 22.31 52.91 -12.44
C GLN A 31 22.61 51.75 -11.50
N GLN A 32 22.69 52.07 -10.21
CA GLN A 32 22.83 51.09 -9.14
C GLN A 32 21.51 50.33 -9.04
N GLU A 33 21.46 49.15 -9.66
CA GLU A 33 20.49 48.13 -9.31
C GLU A 33 20.80 47.69 -7.89
N ASP A 34 19.99 48.14 -6.94
CA ASP A 34 19.90 47.55 -5.61
C ASP A 34 19.38 46.11 -5.78
N THR A 35 20.31 45.23 -6.12
CA THR A 35 20.15 43.79 -5.95
C THR A 35 20.08 43.55 -4.44
N VAL A 36 18.86 43.48 -3.93
CA VAL A 36 18.62 42.78 -2.67
C VAL A 36 19.05 41.34 -2.93
N SER A 37 20.30 41.06 -2.57
CA SER A 37 20.84 39.72 -2.45
C SER A 37 19.92 38.99 -1.48
N MET A 38 18.94 38.28 -2.02
CA MET A 38 18.30 37.18 -1.31
C MET A 38 19.45 36.23 -0.97
N ALA A 39 19.97 36.36 0.25
CA ALA A 39 20.84 35.37 0.83
C ALA A 39 20.13 34.05 0.64
N SER A 40 20.73 33.19 -0.19
CA SER A 40 20.40 31.79 -0.25
C SER A 40 20.49 31.29 1.19
N VAL A 41 19.34 31.07 1.83
CA VAL A 41 19.28 30.32 3.08
C VAL A 41 19.65 28.90 2.66
N GLU A 42 20.94 28.60 2.66
CA GLU A 42 21.41 27.24 2.52
C GLU A 42 20.71 26.41 3.60
N PRO A 43 20.13 25.24 3.26
CA PRO A 43 19.56 24.36 4.25
C PRO A 43 20.62 24.09 5.33
N ARG A 44 20.25 24.29 6.59
CA ARG A 44 21.18 24.23 7.72
C ARG A 44 21.64 22.77 7.90
N GLN A 45 22.73 22.40 7.23
CA GLN A 45 23.27 21.05 7.34
C GLN A 45 23.83 20.81 8.74
N VAL A 46 23.13 19.98 9.51
CA VAL A 46 23.46 19.64 10.91
C VAL A 46 24.81 18.94 11.03
N ILE A 47 25.14 18.09 10.05
CA ILE A 47 26.44 17.42 9.96
C ILE A 47 27.00 17.52 8.54
N ARG A 48 28.33 17.62 8.45
CA ARG A 48 29.08 17.59 7.20
C ARG A 48 30.05 16.42 7.19
N GLU A 49 30.06 15.67 6.10
CA GLU A 49 31.08 14.65 5.87
C GLU A 49 32.46 15.32 5.69
N LEU A 50 33.51 14.66 6.16
CA LEU A 50 34.88 15.16 6.05
C LEU A 50 35.66 14.34 5.03
N GLY A 51 36.10 14.97 3.95
CA GLY A 51 36.96 14.38 2.92
C GLY A 51 36.26 14.21 1.56
N ASP A 52 37.04 14.13 0.49
CA ASP A 52 36.57 13.67 -0.83
C ASP A 52 36.86 12.16 -1.01
N ASP A 53 36.35 11.55 -2.09
CA ASP A 53 36.54 10.11 -2.37
C ASP A 53 38.04 9.72 -2.38
N TYR A 54 38.93 10.64 -2.74
CA TYR A 54 40.38 10.43 -2.74
C TYR A 54 40.98 10.46 -1.33
N GLN A 55 40.55 11.38 -0.47
CA GLN A 55 40.98 11.49 0.93
C GLN A 55 40.39 10.37 1.81
N ASN A 56 39.22 9.84 1.44
CA ASN A 56 38.54 8.74 2.13
C ASN A 56 39.09 7.34 1.77
N SER A 57 40.06 7.25 0.86
CA SER A 57 40.67 5.99 0.42
C SER A 57 41.55 5.30 1.48
N ILE A 58 41.95 6.02 2.54
CA ILE A 58 42.65 5.43 3.67
C ILE A 58 41.62 4.80 4.60
N THR A 59 41.69 3.48 4.81
CA THR A 59 40.76 2.70 5.64
C THR A 59 40.55 3.27 7.05
N LEU A 60 41.59 3.88 7.66
CA LEU A 60 41.49 4.55 8.97
C LEU A 60 40.71 5.88 8.97
N LEU A 61 40.52 6.51 7.81
CA LEU A 61 39.85 7.81 7.68
C LEU A 61 38.35 7.67 7.38
N GLN A 62 37.87 6.45 7.18
CA GLN A 62 36.47 6.15 6.90
C GLN A 62 35.59 6.54 8.09
N ASN A 63 34.43 7.11 7.80
CA ASN A 63 33.35 7.42 8.76
C ASN A 63 33.66 8.57 9.75
N ARG A 64 34.36 9.61 9.30
CA ARG A 64 34.49 10.88 10.02
C ARG A 64 33.46 11.89 9.58
N PHE A 65 32.89 12.61 10.53
CA PHE A 65 31.86 13.59 10.26
C PHE A 65 31.98 14.76 11.23
N ARG A 66 31.51 15.94 10.83
CA ARG A 66 31.56 17.15 11.63
C ARG A 66 30.18 17.51 12.11
N VAL A 67 30.01 17.66 13.42
CA VAL A 67 28.78 18.18 14.03
C VAL A 67 28.86 19.70 14.15
N ASP A 68 27.82 20.39 13.69
CA ASP A 68 27.69 21.83 13.82
C ASP A 68 27.43 22.24 15.29
N HIS A 69 27.83 23.45 15.65
CA HIS A 69 27.65 24.03 16.98
C HIS A 69 26.19 24.33 17.35
N ASN A 70 25.30 24.50 16.38
CA ASN A 70 23.89 24.86 16.61
C ASN A 70 22.93 23.65 16.59
N VAL A 71 23.41 22.48 17.02
CA VAL A 71 22.65 21.23 16.99
C VAL A 71 22.28 20.82 18.42
N SER A 72 20.97 20.78 18.72
CA SER A 72 20.47 20.33 20.02
C SER A 72 20.40 18.80 20.14
N GLU A 73 20.17 18.11 19.02
CA GLU A 73 20.08 16.66 18.97
C GLU A 73 20.49 16.16 17.58
N VAL A 74 21.22 15.05 17.56
CA VAL A 74 21.63 14.37 16.32
C VAL A 74 21.29 12.89 16.42
N THR A 75 20.61 12.36 15.40
CA THR A 75 20.44 10.91 15.22
C THR A 75 21.30 10.44 14.06
N MET A 76 22.04 9.35 14.24
CA MET A 76 22.95 8.79 13.25
C MET A 76 22.61 7.33 13.02
N VAL A 77 22.66 6.90 11.76
CA VAL A 77 22.48 5.49 11.39
C VAL A 77 23.76 4.96 10.76
N PHE A 78 24.25 3.82 11.27
CA PHE A 78 25.44 3.12 10.80
C PHE A 78 25.06 1.69 10.37
N PHE A 79 24.94 1.44 9.08
CA PHE A 79 24.83 0.09 8.52
C PHE A 79 26.17 -0.62 8.58
N ARG A 80 26.18 -1.80 9.18
CA ARG A 80 27.37 -2.60 9.45
C ARG A 80 27.19 -4.02 8.94
N GLU A 81 28.30 -4.75 8.82
CA GLU A 81 28.26 -6.15 8.44
C GLU A 81 27.39 -6.96 9.42
N TYR A 82 26.56 -7.85 8.88
CA TYR A 82 25.59 -8.62 9.66
C TYR A 82 26.27 -9.40 10.80
N GLY A 83 25.82 -9.18 12.04
CA GLY A 83 26.36 -9.84 13.24
C GLY A 83 27.72 -9.31 13.70
N SER A 84 28.22 -8.24 13.11
CA SER A 84 29.44 -7.56 13.59
C SER A 84 29.20 -6.81 14.90
N ALA A 85 30.29 -6.49 15.61
CA ALA A 85 30.22 -5.77 16.88
C ALA A 85 29.69 -4.33 16.69
N PRO A 86 28.99 -3.78 17.72
CA PRO A 86 28.51 -2.41 17.67
C PRO A 86 29.59 -1.36 17.43
N VAL A 87 29.18 -0.32 16.72
CA VAL A 87 30.02 0.84 16.42
C VAL A 87 30.44 1.52 17.73
N VAL A 88 31.63 2.10 17.72
CA VAL A 88 32.13 2.97 18.80
C VAL A 88 32.26 4.38 18.25
N LEU A 89 31.67 5.36 18.94
CA LEU A 89 31.81 6.77 18.57
C LEU A 89 32.97 7.40 19.31
N VAL A 90 33.84 8.08 18.57
CA VAL A 90 34.96 8.85 19.10
C VAL A 90 34.62 10.33 18.97
N ARG A 91 34.62 11.03 20.10
CA ARG A 91 34.36 12.47 20.22
C ARG A 91 35.55 13.31 19.71
N PRO A 92 35.34 14.63 19.48
CA PRO A 92 36.42 15.56 19.16
C PRO A 92 37.58 15.58 20.17
N ASP A 93 37.31 15.28 21.44
CA ASP A 93 38.30 15.22 22.52
C ASP A 93 38.99 13.84 22.64
N GLY A 94 38.61 12.87 21.80
CA GLY A 94 39.14 11.50 21.80
C GLY A 94 38.47 10.54 22.79
N SER A 95 37.52 11.02 23.61
CA SER A 95 36.70 10.15 24.45
C SER A 95 35.80 9.25 23.59
N LYS A 96 35.42 8.09 24.13
CA LYS A 96 34.71 7.04 23.39
C LYS A 96 33.35 6.75 24.01
N ILE A 97 32.32 6.72 23.18
CA ILE A 97 30.99 6.26 23.56
C ILE A 97 30.82 4.84 23.04
N PHE A 98 30.56 3.92 23.96
CA PHE A 98 30.22 2.53 23.67
C PHE A 98 28.72 2.33 23.83
N GLN A 99 28.13 1.45 23.03
CA GLN A 99 26.71 1.08 23.14
C GLN A 99 26.29 0.76 24.59
N SER A 100 27.12 0.02 25.33
CA SER A 100 26.82 -0.44 26.69
C SER A 100 26.79 0.68 27.74
N ARG A 101 27.36 1.85 27.43
CA ARG A 101 27.40 3.03 28.31
C ARG A 101 26.74 4.25 27.67
N ALA A 102 25.98 4.06 26.60
CA ALA A 102 25.39 5.16 25.84
C ALA A 102 24.50 6.05 26.74
N SER A 103 23.68 5.41 27.59
CA SER A 103 22.77 6.10 28.52
C SER A 103 23.49 7.05 29.49
N ASP A 104 24.73 6.73 29.89
CA ASP A 104 25.52 7.54 30.81
C ASP A 104 26.13 8.78 30.12
N GLU A 105 26.09 8.81 28.79
CA GLU A 105 26.82 9.74 27.92
C GLU A 105 25.87 10.63 27.09
N ASN A 106 24.64 10.85 27.59
CA ASN A 106 23.55 11.56 26.91
C ASN A 106 23.22 11.00 25.51
N ALA A 107 23.52 9.71 25.30
CA ALA A 107 23.24 9.01 24.07
C ALA A 107 22.17 7.94 24.30
N LYS A 108 21.30 7.77 23.31
CA LYS A 108 20.47 6.58 23.17
C LYS A 108 21.07 5.74 22.06
N TRP A 109 21.01 4.43 22.20
CA TRP A 109 21.56 3.50 21.23
C TRP A 109 20.57 2.37 20.97
N PHE A 110 20.23 2.18 19.69
CA PHE A 110 19.49 1.03 19.21
C PHE A 110 20.44 0.17 18.37
N ASP A 111 20.59 -1.08 18.76
CA ASP A 111 21.49 -2.05 18.16
C ASP A 111 20.66 -3.12 17.45
N ALA A 112 20.92 -3.30 16.15
CA ALA A 112 20.33 -4.33 15.32
C ALA A 112 21.42 -5.14 14.61
N ASP A 113 21.07 -6.32 14.09
CA ASP A 113 22.06 -7.23 13.48
C ASP A 113 22.82 -6.59 12.31
N SER A 114 22.17 -5.70 11.56
CA SER A 114 22.71 -5.04 10.36
C SER A 114 22.96 -3.54 10.51
N TYR A 115 22.55 -2.90 11.61
CA TYR A 115 22.75 -1.47 11.80
C TYR A 115 22.75 -1.03 13.26
N ASP A 116 23.41 0.09 13.53
CA ASP A 116 23.29 0.86 14.77
C ASP A 116 22.58 2.18 14.50
N MET A 117 21.67 2.56 15.39
CA MET A 117 21.09 3.90 15.40
C MET A 117 21.38 4.59 16.73
N VAL A 118 22.02 5.75 16.66
CA VAL A 118 22.53 6.47 17.84
C VAL A 118 21.99 7.88 17.85
N THR A 119 21.29 8.24 18.91
CA THR A 119 20.83 9.62 19.13
C THR A 119 21.62 10.25 20.26
N ILE A 120 22.30 11.38 20.01
CA ILE A 120 23.06 12.13 21.00
C ILE A 120 22.39 13.47 21.23
N LYS A 121 22.09 13.79 22.49
CA LYS A 121 21.61 15.11 22.91
C LYS A 121 22.80 16.02 23.20
N GLU A 122 22.69 17.27 22.77
CA GLU A 122 23.72 18.31 22.92
C GLU A 122 25.12 17.80 22.54
N PRO A 123 25.32 17.29 21.31
CA PRO A 123 26.59 16.73 20.90
C PRO A 123 27.71 17.78 20.94
N VAL A 124 28.88 17.38 21.42
CA VAL A 124 30.09 18.23 21.39
C VAL A 124 30.37 18.66 19.94
N PRO A 125 30.42 19.95 19.63
CA PRO A 125 30.69 20.41 18.27
C PRO A 125 32.11 20.04 17.82
N GLY A 126 32.27 19.66 16.54
CA GLY A 126 33.58 19.34 15.98
C GLY A 126 33.64 18.01 15.22
N PRO A 127 34.86 17.48 14.97
CA PRO A 127 35.05 16.24 14.24
C PRO A 127 34.79 15.01 15.13
N TRP A 128 33.90 14.15 14.67
CA TRP A 128 33.58 12.85 15.26
C TRP A 128 34.05 11.74 14.32
N GLN A 129 34.25 10.55 14.89
CA GLN A 129 34.58 9.35 14.12
C GLN A 129 33.78 8.15 14.61
N ALA A 130 33.25 7.37 13.67
CA ALA A 130 32.62 6.09 13.96
C ALA A 130 33.59 4.94 13.63
N VAL A 131 33.81 4.04 14.58
CA VAL A 131 34.73 2.91 14.46
C VAL A 131 33.95 1.60 14.54
N GLY A 132 34.03 0.78 13.49
CA GLY A 132 33.35 -0.52 13.39
C GLY A 132 33.44 -1.10 11.97
N GLN A 133 32.84 -2.27 11.74
CA GLN A 133 32.72 -2.89 10.42
C GLN A 133 31.56 -2.25 9.62
N ILE A 134 31.65 -0.93 9.44
CA ILE A 134 30.64 -0.10 8.80
C ILE A 134 30.76 -0.24 7.28
N HIS A 135 29.65 -0.43 6.58
CA HIS A 135 29.68 -0.53 5.12
C HIS A 135 30.22 0.77 4.48
N PRO A 136 30.98 0.71 3.36
CA PRO A 136 31.46 1.93 2.69
C PRO A 136 30.34 2.85 2.21
N GLN A 137 29.15 2.29 1.94
CA GLN A 137 27.94 3.04 1.58
C GLN A 137 27.11 3.46 2.80
N SER A 138 27.46 3.00 3.99
CA SER A 138 26.92 3.47 5.27
C SER A 138 27.56 4.81 5.64
N ARG A 139 27.39 5.78 4.76
CA ARG A 139 27.69 7.17 5.07
C ARG A 139 26.76 7.55 6.21
N VAL A 140 27.37 7.96 7.33
CA VAL A 140 26.68 8.36 8.56
C VAL A 140 25.48 9.22 8.20
N MET A 141 24.30 8.62 8.26
CA MET A 141 23.10 9.34 7.85
C MET A 141 22.58 10.10 9.06
N VAL A 142 22.60 11.42 8.94
CA VAL A 142 22.32 12.31 10.06
C VAL A 142 20.88 12.75 9.98
N VAL A 143 20.08 12.25 10.88
CA VAL A 143 18.64 12.28 10.84
C VAL A 143 18.14 13.34 11.82
N SER A 144 18.43 14.60 11.52
CA SER A 144 18.04 15.72 12.38
C SER A 144 16.69 16.32 12.00
N GLU A 145 16.40 16.39 10.70
CA GLU A 145 15.22 17.05 10.13
C GLU A 145 14.58 16.12 9.08
N ILE A 146 14.11 14.92 9.49
CA ILE A 146 13.30 14.12 8.55
C ILE A 146 11.99 14.84 8.32
N GLU A 147 11.71 15.09 7.04
CA GLU A 147 10.40 15.48 6.57
C GLU A 147 9.91 14.49 5.51
N LEU A 148 8.65 14.08 5.63
CA LEU A 148 7.96 13.32 4.60
C LEU A 148 7.39 14.29 3.58
N GLN A 149 7.89 14.27 2.36
CA GLN A 149 7.33 15.03 1.25
C GLN A 149 6.41 14.12 0.44
N ALA A 150 5.12 14.35 0.53
CA ALA A 150 4.11 13.66 -0.26
C ALA A 150 3.25 14.67 -1.04
N PRO A 151 2.79 14.35 -2.26
CA PRO A 151 1.76 15.14 -2.93
C PRO A 151 0.49 15.19 -2.07
N SER A 152 -0.23 16.31 -2.07
CA SER A 152 -1.52 16.39 -1.38
C SER A 152 -2.53 15.37 -1.93
N LEU A 153 -3.41 14.89 -1.05
CA LEU A 153 -4.49 13.99 -1.46
C LEU A 153 -5.42 14.67 -2.49
N PRO A 154 -6.00 13.91 -3.43
CA PRO A 154 -6.99 14.45 -4.36
C PRO A 154 -8.16 15.11 -3.63
N SER A 155 -8.70 16.18 -4.21
CA SER A 155 -9.81 16.96 -3.65
C SER A 155 -11.12 16.17 -3.53
N MET A 156 -11.30 15.13 -4.34
CA MET A 156 -12.46 14.27 -4.34
C MET A 156 -11.99 12.82 -4.32
N LEU A 157 -12.33 12.10 -3.26
CA LEU A 157 -12.07 10.68 -3.05
C LEU A 157 -13.36 9.97 -2.65
N PHE A 158 -13.49 8.69 -2.97
CA PHE A 158 -14.65 7.88 -2.62
C PHE A 158 -14.31 6.76 -1.65
N SER A 159 -15.27 6.40 -0.79
CA SER A 159 -15.21 5.17 -0.02
C SER A 159 -15.19 3.95 -0.96
N GLY A 160 -14.24 3.05 -0.71
CA GLY A 160 -13.90 1.90 -1.55
C GLY A 160 -12.84 2.20 -2.62
N GLU A 161 -12.34 3.43 -2.74
CA GLU A 161 -11.36 3.80 -3.77
C GLU A 161 -9.97 3.23 -3.44
N ILE A 162 -9.27 2.78 -4.49
CA ILE A 162 -7.89 2.33 -4.46
C ILE A 162 -7.03 3.39 -5.14
N LEU A 163 -6.09 4.01 -4.40
CA LEU A 163 -5.14 4.97 -4.98
C LEU A 163 -3.69 4.61 -4.68
N LYS A 164 -2.80 4.98 -5.61
CA LYS A 164 -1.35 5.00 -5.39
C LYS A 164 -0.95 6.38 -4.88
N GLN A 165 -0.21 6.44 -3.78
CA GLN A 165 0.48 7.65 -3.37
C GLN A 165 1.97 7.36 -3.20
N THR A 166 2.79 8.33 -3.54
CA THR A 166 4.24 8.28 -3.36
C THR A 166 4.66 9.31 -2.33
N ALA A 167 5.72 9.02 -1.59
CA ALA A 167 6.33 9.95 -0.67
C ALA A 167 7.85 9.83 -0.71
N THR A 168 8.54 10.93 -0.45
CA THR A 168 10.01 10.98 -0.38
C THR A 168 10.40 11.48 0.99
N LEU A 169 11.33 10.79 1.63
CA LEU A 169 11.94 11.27 2.86
C LEU A 169 13.06 12.24 2.52
N THR A 170 13.04 13.40 3.17
CA THR A 170 14.07 14.42 3.01
C THR A 170 14.73 14.71 4.34
N ASN A 171 15.98 15.15 4.28
CA ASN A 171 16.75 15.62 5.41
C ASN A 171 17.32 17.01 5.09
N GLY A 172 16.86 18.04 5.80
CA GLY A 172 17.19 19.43 5.47
C GLY A 172 16.85 19.76 4.01
N GLY A 173 15.71 19.27 3.51
CA GLY A 173 15.24 19.44 2.14
C GLY A 173 15.93 18.61 1.06
N LYS A 174 16.95 17.80 1.39
CA LYS A 174 17.60 16.89 0.42
C LYS A 174 16.99 15.49 0.51
N PRO A 175 16.56 14.87 -0.62
CA PRO A 175 16.06 13.50 -0.63
C PRO A 175 17.08 12.50 -0.10
N ILE A 176 16.60 11.59 0.73
CA ILE A 176 17.38 10.48 1.27
C ILE A 176 17.24 9.31 0.29
N LYS A 177 18.35 8.77 -0.19
CA LYS A 177 18.37 7.71 -1.23
C LYS A 177 19.17 6.47 -0.83
N GLU A 178 19.66 6.46 0.39
CA GLU A 178 20.46 5.37 0.95
C GLU A 178 19.59 4.12 1.08
N PRO A 179 19.90 3.03 0.35
CA PRO A 179 19.03 1.84 0.30
C PRO A 179 18.84 1.15 1.65
N GLY A 180 19.74 1.35 2.62
CA GLY A 180 19.56 0.82 3.97
C GLY A 180 18.53 1.60 4.79
N PHE A 181 18.23 2.85 4.43
CA PHE A 181 17.38 3.71 5.23
C PHE A 181 15.92 3.23 5.30
N ARG A 182 15.42 2.61 4.23
CA ARG A 182 14.10 1.97 4.23
C ARG A 182 13.97 0.82 5.25
N GLU A 183 15.08 0.26 5.75
CA GLU A 183 15.05 -0.80 6.76
C GLU A 183 14.86 -0.25 8.18
N VAL A 184 15.05 1.06 8.37
CA VAL A 184 15.02 1.70 9.69
C VAL A 184 13.81 2.62 9.90
N VAL A 185 13.06 2.89 8.83
CA VAL A 185 11.87 3.76 8.85
C VAL A 185 10.62 2.99 8.48
N GLU A 186 9.55 3.22 9.24
CA GLU A 186 8.20 2.84 8.88
C GLU A 186 7.41 4.10 8.54
N LEU A 187 6.81 4.11 7.37
CA LEU A 187 6.02 5.22 6.86
C LEU A 187 4.58 4.79 6.75
N GLN A 188 3.68 5.52 7.38
CA GLN A 188 2.25 5.23 7.31
C GLN A 188 1.43 6.50 7.19
N ILE A 189 0.24 6.35 6.64
CA ILE A 189 -0.80 7.37 6.67
C ILE A 189 -2.02 6.84 7.39
N GLU A 190 -2.55 7.70 8.23
CA GLU A 190 -3.69 7.43 9.08
C GLU A 190 -4.76 8.48 8.83
N LEU A 191 -6.02 8.06 8.86
CA LEU A 191 -7.15 8.96 8.84
C LEU A 191 -7.81 8.96 10.22
N ILE A 192 -7.92 10.15 10.81
CA ILE A 192 -8.56 10.38 12.10
C ILE A 192 -9.89 11.09 11.85
N SER A 193 -11.00 10.53 12.35
CA SER A 193 -12.31 11.18 12.24
C SER A 193 -12.30 12.53 12.96
N THR A 194 -12.88 13.57 12.35
CA THR A 194 -13.09 14.86 13.03
C THR A 194 -14.16 14.78 14.12
N ASN A 195 -14.83 13.63 14.28
CA ASN A 195 -15.94 13.42 15.20
C ASN A 195 -17.09 14.41 15.02
N ASN A 196 -17.32 14.84 13.78
CA ASN A 196 -18.45 15.67 13.41
C ASN A 196 -19.72 14.80 13.28
N PRO A 197 -20.80 15.07 14.05
CA PRO A 197 -22.00 14.22 14.07
C PRO A 197 -22.84 14.28 12.79
N ASN A 198 -22.52 15.17 11.85
CA ASN A 198 -23.20 15.28 10.55
C ASN A 198 -22.68 14.31 9.49
N TYR A 199 -21.65 13.53 9.80
CA TYR A 199 -21.01 12.59 8.88
C TYR A 199 -21.03 11.15 9.40
N ASP A 200 -21.01 10.19 8.49
CA ASP A 200 -21.14 8.76 8.80
C ASP A 200 -19.95 8.21 9.60
N ASN A 201 -18.80 8.89 9.55
CA ASN A 201 -17.61 8.54 10.31
C ASN A 201 -17.59 9.08 11.75
N PHE A 202 -18.70 9.60 12.26
CA PHE A 202 -18.81 10.03 13.66
C PHE A 202 -18.44 8.89 14.63
N LYS A 203 -17.56 9.16 15.60
CA LYS A 203 -17.02 8.15 16.54
C LYS A 203 -16.30 6.96 15.88
N SER A 204 -15.84 7.13 14.63
CA SER A 204 -14.99 6.12 14.01
C SER A 204 -13.59 6.13 14.61
N ASP A 205 -13.03 4.94 14.80
CA ASP A 205 -11.65 4.77 15.21
C ASP A 205 -10.67 5.27 14.15
N LYS A 206 -9.43 5.54 14.56
CA LYS A 206 -8.33 5.85 13.65
C LYS A 206 -8.13 4.71 12.65
N GLN A 207 -7.99 5.04 11.37
CA GLN A 207 -7.81 4.08 10.28
C GLN A 207 -6.42 4.22 9.69
N VAL A 208 -5.59 3.17 9.75
CA VAL A 208 -4.34 3.09 8.98
C VAL A 208 -4.71 2.72 7.56
N ILE A 209 -4.55 3.64 6.60
CA ILE A 209 -5.03 3.45 5.23
C ILE A 209 -3.94 2.99 4.26
N ALA A 210 -2.67 3.23 4.57
CA ALA A 210 -1.53 2.70 3.83
C ALA A 210 -0.24 2.72 4.65
N THR A 211 0.62 1.73 4.38
CA THR A 211 2.03 1.71 4.75
C THR A 211 2.84 1.86 3.47
N PHE A 212 3.83 2.74 3.45
CA PHE A 212 4.66 2.95 2.27
C PHE A 212 5.89 2.04 2.29
N ALA A 213 6.28 1.57 1.10
CA ALA A 213 7.46 0.73 0.93
C ALA A 213 8.25 1.16 -0.32
N ASP A 214 9.57 0.98 -0.26
CA ASP A 214 10.52 1.18 -1.37
C ASP A 214 11.27 -0.14 -1.64
N ASN A 215 10.56 -1.13 -2.18
CA ASN A 215 11.03 -2.51 -2.35
C ASN A 215 10.81 -3.10 -3.75
N GLY A 216 10.29 -2.30 -4.70
CA GLY A 216 9.97 -2.69 -6.07
C GLY A 216 8.85 -3.73 -6.18
N ARG A 217 7.96 -3.81 -5.19
CA ARG A 217 6.81 -4.73 -5.18
C ARG A 217 5.48 -3.97 -5.16
N GLY A 218 4.42 -4.64 -5.60
CA GLY A 218 3.07 -4.05 -5.62
C GLY A 218 3.02 -2.85 -6.56
N MET A 219 2.69 -1.68 -6.02
CA MET A 219 2.60 -0.42 -6.78
C MET A 219 3.94 0.33 -6.89
N ASP A 220 4.98 -0.16 -6.23
CA ASP A 220 6.32 0.41 -6.27
C ASP A 220 7.08 -0.02 -7.54
N GLU A 221 7.52 0.95 -8.32
CA GLU A 221 8.08 0.73 -9.65
C GLU A 221 9.55 0.30 -9.63
N LYS A 222 10.31 0.77 -8.64
CA LYS A 222 11.76 0.56 -8.57
C LYS A 222 12.20 0.38 -7.12
N PRO A 223 12.93 -0.68 -6.79
CA PRO A 223 13.44 -0.87 -5.45
C PRO A 223 14.62 0.07 -5.14
N GLY A 224 14.59 0.69 -3.97
CA GLY A 224 15.68 1.46 -3.39
C GLY A 224 15.97 2.77 -4.11
N ASP A 225 14.98 3.42 -4.71
CA ASP A 225 15.16 4.71 -5.39
C ASP A 225 14.86 5.94 -4.52
N GLY A 226 14.46 5.71 -3.26
CA GLY A 226 14.09 6.73 -2.28
C GLY A 226 12.67 7.26 -2.45
N ILE A 227 11.87 6.67 -3.33
CA ILE A 227 10.45 6.98 -3.53
C ILE A 227 9.63 5.86 -2.89
N PHE A 228 9.14 6.11 -1.70
CA PHE A 228 8.28 5.18 -0.99
C PHE A 228 6.89 5.21 -1.63
N THR A 229 6.32 4.05 -1.93
CA THR A 229 5.00 3.92 -2.53
C THR A 229 4.04 3.24 -1.55
N GLY A 230 2.89 3.88 -1.33
CA GLY A 230 1.76 3.33 -0.57
C GLY A 230 0.57 3.08 -1.47
N GLN A 231 -0.09 1.94 -1.28
CA GLN A 231 -1.40 1.65 -1.89
C GLN A 231 -2.49 1.85 -0.85
N PHE A 232 -3.39 2.78 -1.14
CA PHE A 232 -4.44 3.21 -0.25
C PHE A 232 -5.67 2.39 -0.59
N ASN A 233 -6.26 1.76 0.41
CA ASN A 233 -7.51 1.03 0.23
C ASN A 233 -8.56 1.64 1.14
N LEU A 234 -9.37 2.55 0.59
CA LEU A 234 -10.29 3.39 1.37
C LEU A 234 -11.59 2.66 1.73
N VAL A 235 -11.50 1.42 2.21
CA VAL A 235 -12.64 0.62 2.71
C VAL A 235 -13.00 1.09 4.13
N ILE A 236 -13.38 2.36 4.23
CA ILE A 236 -13.70 3.08 5.46
C ILE A 236 -14.97 3.91 5.21
N PRO A 237 -15.73 4.28 6.26
CA PRO A 237 -16.94 5.07 6.07
C PRO A 237 -16.63 6.45 5.49
N ALA A 238 -17.57 6.95 4.68
CA ALA A 238 -17.55 8.32 4.19
C ALA A 238 -17.64 9.32 5.34
N GLY A 239 -17.15 10.53 5.10
CA GLY A 239 -17.17 11.60 6.10
C GLY A 239 -15.91 12.44 6.10
N GLU A 240 -15.75 13.23 7.15
CA GLU A 240 -14.67 14.20 7.28
C GLU A 240 -13.49 13.59 8.04
N TRP A 241 -12.34 13.49 7.37
CA TRP A 241 -11.15 12.82 7.88
C TRP A 241 -9.96 13.78 7.91
N THR A 242 -9.20 13.73 9.00
CA THR A 242 -7.89 14.40 9.13
C THR A 242 -6.78 13.41 8.79
N PRO A 243 -6.02 13.63 7.70
CA PRO A 243 -4.87 12.82 7.37
C PRO A 243 -3.68 13.12 8.28
N VAL A 244 -3.09 12.07 8.83
CA VAL A 244 -1.87 12.12 9.63
C VAL A 244 -0.85 11.20 8.98
N PHE A 245 0.22 11.80 8.46
CA PHE A 245 1.37 11.07 7.96
C PHE A 245 2.36 10.89 9.09
N SER A 246 2.86 9.67 9.29
CA SER A 246 3.87 9.42 10.31
C SER A 246 5.09 8.69 9.77
N VAL A 247 6.23 9.07 10.35
CA VAL A 247 7.53 8.44 10.13
C VAL A 247 8.01 7.91 11.48
N THR A 248 8.09 6.61 11.60
CA THR A 248 8.49 5.93 12.83
C THR A 248 9.84 5.27 12.65
N THR A 249 10.72 5.48 13.61
CA THR A 249 12.00 4.75 13.78
C THR A 249 12.03 4.19 15.21
N PRO A 250 12.95 3.26 15.52
CA PRO A 250 13.16 2.84 16.91
C PRO A 250 13.47 3.96 17.92
N MET A 251 13.86 5.17 17.46
CA MET A 251 14.37 6.23 18.32
C MET A 251 13.47 7.46 18.39
N PHE A 252 12.65 7.68 17.37
CA PHE A 252 11.68 8.75 17.33
C PHE A 252 10.54 8.46 16.37
N THR A 253 9.41 9.14 16.60
CA THR A 253 8.28 9.23 15.69
C THR A 253 8.06 10.70 15.34
N ARG A 254 7.83 10.99 14.05
CA ARG A 254 7.41 12.30 13.56
C ARG A 254 6.03 12.15 12.93
N GLU A 255 5.16 13.12 13.18
CA GLU A 255 3.83 13.18 12.59
C GLU A 255 3.65 14.52 11.87
N GLN A 256 3.02 14.46 10.70
CA GLN A 256 2.53 15.62 9.96
C GLN A 256 1.01 15.50 9.84
N VAL A 257 0.31 16.48 10.38
CA VAL A 257 -1.15 16.57 10.31
C VAL A 257 -1.53 17.52 9.19
N ASP A 258 -2.19 16.99 8.17
CA ASP A 258 -2.68 17.76 7.04
C ASP A 258 -4.12 18.24 7.28
N ARG A 259 -4.61 19.11 6.41
CA ARG A 259 -5.97 19.66 6.54
C ARG A 259 -7.03 18.57 6.36
N PRO A 260 -8.16 18.64 7.08
CA PRO A 260 -9.26 17.71 6.87
C PRO A 260 -9.79 17.75 5.44
N PHE A 261 -10.21 16.59 4.94
CA PHE A 261 -10.91 16.45 3.67
C PHE A 261 -12.17 15.60 3.84
N ILE A 262 -13.06 15.67 2.85
CA ILE A 262 -14.30 14.90 2.84
C ILE A 262 -14.11 13.68 1.93
N LEU A 263 -14.22 12.49 2.51
CA LEU A 263 -14.36 11.23 1.78
C LEU A 263 -15.83 11.06 1.41
N HIS A 264 -16.14 10.97 0.12
CA HIS A 264 -17.51 10.81 -0.36
C HIS A 264 -17.96 9.35 -0.28
N ASN A 265 -19.27 9.13 -0.20
CA ASN A 265 -19.86 7.81 -0.37
C ASN A 265 -19.48 7.18 -1.69
N ASN A 266 -19.50 5.85 -1.73
CA ASN A 266 -19.30 5.11 -2.97
C ASN A 266 -20.32 5.58 -4.02
N PRO A 267 -19.90 6.06 -5.20
CA PRO A 267 -20.79 6.67 -6.17
C PRO A 267 -21.59 5.63 -6.98
N ILE A 268 -21.35 4.33 -6.82
CA ILE A 268 -22.01 3.27 -7.57
C ILE A 268 -23.29 2.82 -6.86
N ASN A 269 -24.40 2.85 -7.57
CA ASN A 269 -25.70 2.38 -7.11
C ASN A 269 -26.07 1.09 -7.84
N LEU A 270 -26.40 0.06 -7.06
CA LEU A 270 -26.76 -1.27 -7.57
C LEU A 270 -28.23 -1.57 -7.27
N ARG A 271 -28.95 -2.03 -8.30
CA ARG A 271 -30.34 -2.46 -8.19
C ARG A 271 -30.55 -3.69 -9.06
N THR A 272 -31.32 -4.66 -8.58
CA THR A 272 -31.78 -5.78 -9.41
C THR A 272 -33.26 -5.62 -9.76
N THR A 273 -33.63 -6.00 -10.99
CA THR A 273 -35.01 -6.27 -11.40
C THR A 273 -35.15 -7.78 -11.58
N LEU A 274 -36.09 -8.42 -10.89
CA LEU A 274 -36.23 -9.88 -10.96
C LEU A 274 -36.94 -10.31 -12.24
N ALA A 275 -36.69 -11.53 -12.70
CA ALA A 275 -37.31 -12.07 -13.90
C ALA A 275 -38.85 -12.15 -13.76
N ALA A 276 -39.35 -12.51 -12.58
CA ALA A 276 -40.77 -12.55 -12.26
C ALA A 276 -41.47 -11.17 -12.39
N ASP A 277 -40.73 -10.07 -12.25
CA ASP A 277 -41.27 -8.71 -12.36
C ASP A 277 -41.40 -8.25 -13.82
N LYS A 278 -40.92 -9.04 -14.80
CA LYS A 278 -40.88 -8.67 -16.21
C LYS A 278 -41.86 -9.52 -17.03
N PRO A 279 -42.80 -8.89 -17.76
CA PRO A 279 -43.70 -9.62 -18.65
C PRO A 279 -43.03 -10.15 -19.93
N ASP A 280 -41.94 -9.51 -20.39
CA ASP A 280 -41.35 -9.77 -21.71
C ASP A 280 -40.07 -10.63 -21.69
N ASP A 281 -39.49 -10.88 -20.50
CA ASP A 281 -38.25 -11.65 -20.33
C ASP A 281 -38.17 -12.31 -18.95
N ALA A 282 -38.89 -13.44 -18.83
CA ALA A 282 -38.99 -14.22 -17.59
C ALA A 282 -37.76 -15.10 -17.30
N GLY A 283 -36.72 -15.08 -18.16
CA GLY A 283 -35.55 -15.95 -18.02
C GLY A 283 -34.39 -15.35 -17.24
N HIS A 284 -34.36 -14.02 -17.07
CA HIS A 284 -33.18 -13.32 -16.56
C HIS A 284 -33.49 -12.23 -15.52
N HIS A 285 -32.79 -12.31 -14.39
CA HIS A 285 -32.66 -11.17 -13.48
C HIS A 285 -31.71 -10.14 -14.11
N THR A 286 -32.05 -8.85 -14.05
CA THR A 286 -31.15 -7.79 -14.55
C THR A 286 -30.57 -7.01 -13.40
N LEU A 287 -29.25 -7.01 -13.30
CA LEU A 287 -28.49 -6.09 -12.46
C LEU A 287 -28.34 -4.76 -13.20
N HIS A 288 -28.85 -3.68 -12.62
CA HIS A 288 -28.66 -2.31 -13.05
C HIS A 288 -27.56 -1.66 -12.22
N ILE A 289 -26.59 -1.06 -12.90
CA ILE A 289 -25.43 -0.41 -12.30
C ILE A 289 -25.41 1.04 -12.79
N GLU A 290 -25.70 1.94 -11.86
CA GLU A 290 -25.77 3.39 -12.10
C GLU A 290 -24.72 4.09 -11.25
N VAL A 291 -24.39 5.34 -11.59
CA VAL A 291 -23.46 6.17 -10.81
C VAL A 291 -24.08 7.50 -10.44
N ASP A 292 -23.57 8.12 -9.38
CA ASP A 292 -23.82 9.53 -9.13
C ASP A 292 -23.19 10.38 -10.25
N ARG A 293 -24.03 10.79 -11.20
CA ARG A 293 -23.63 11.54 -12.39
C ARG A 293 -23.14 12.95 -12.05
N ASP A 294 -23.33 13.48 -10.84
CA ASP A 294 -22.74 14.78 -10.47
C ASP A 294 -21.27 14.65 -10.09
N LYS A 295 -20.82 13.44 -9.74
CA LYS A 295 -19.45 13.16 -9.28
C LYS A 295 -18.62 12.36 -10.27
N VAL A 296 -19.25 11.48 -11.05
CA VAL A 296 -18.60 10.54 -11.98
C VAL A 296 -19.07 10.76 -13.42
N ASP A 297 -18.15 10.62 -14.38
CA ASP A 297 -18.50 10.52 -15.80
C ASP A 297 -18.86 9.08 -16.17
N ILE A 298 -20.17 8.81 -16.30
CA ILE A 298 -20.70 7.47 -16.60
C ILE A 298 -20.21 6.90 -17.95
N ASN A 299 -19.86 7.76 -18.91
CA ASN A 299 -19.33 7.29 -20.20
C ASN A 299 -17.98 6.58 -20.04
N SER A 300 -17.21 6.97 -19.04
CA SER A 300 -15.92 6.37 -18.73
C SER A 300 -16.01 5.11 -17.87
N LEU A 301 -17.21 4.75 -17.39
CA LEU A 301 -17.39 3.65 -16.46
C LEU A 301 -17.15 2.30 -17.14
N LEU A 302 -16.16 1.57 -16.62
CA LEU A 302 -15.89 0.18 -16.93
C LEU A 302 -16.10 -0.65 -15.66
N ILE A 303 -16.63 -1.85 -15.81
CA ILE A 303 -16.95 -2.73 -14.69
C ILE A 303 -16.32 -4.09 -14.95
N ASP A 304 -15.67 -4.63 -13.93
CA ASP A 304 -15.26 -6.02 -13.89
C ASP A 304 -15.82 -6.66 -12.62
N GLY A 305 -16.59 -7.72 -12.77
CA GLY A 305 -17.39 -8.27 -11.69
C GLY A 305 -17.56 -9.77 -11.76
N LYS A 306 -18.09 -10.31 -10.66
CA LYS A 306 -18.50 -11.70 -10.56
C LYS A 306 -19.77 -11.81 -9.74
N VAL A 307 -20.63 -12.73 -10.16
CA VAL A 307 -21.84 -13.13 -9.44
C VAL A 307 -21.66 -14.55 -8.94
N ARG A 308 -22.02 -14.80 -7.68
CA ARG A 308 -22.18 -16.12 -7.09
C ARG A 308 -23.67 -16.46 -7.08
N TYR A 309 -24.04 -17.55 -7.74
CA TYR A 309 -25.40 -18.09 -7.80
C TYR A 309 -25.74 -18.89 -6.53
N PRO A 310 -27.03 -19.18 -6.28
CA PRO A 310 -27.47 -19.98 -5.14
C PRO A 310 -26.81 -21.36 -5.03
N ASN A 311 -26.70 -22.11 -6.13
CA ASN A 311 -25.93 -23.37 -6.22
C ASN A 311 -24.42 -23.25 -5.92
N GLY A 312 -23.89 -22.03 -5.86
CA GLY A 312 -22.48 -21.75 -5.62
C GLY A 312 -21.64 -21.53 -6.87
N ASP A 313 -22.23 -21.65 -8.07
CA ASP A 313 -21.56 -21.31 -9.32
C ASP A 313 -21.14 -19.84 -9.34
N MET A 314 -19.99 -19.56 -9.95
CA MET A 314 -19.46 -18.20 -10.09
C MET A 314 -19.36 -17.85 -11.56
N HIS A 315 -20.03 -16.78 -11.97
CA HIS A 315 -19.91 -16.24 -13.32
C HIS A 315 -19.25 -14.88 -13.27
N ASN A 316 -18.18 -14.72 -14.06
CA ASN A 316 -17.52 -13.43 -14.24
C ASN A 316 -18.21 -12.66 -15.37
N PHE A 317 -18.21 -11.34 -15.26
CA PHE A 317 -18.72 -10.45 -16.29
C PHE A 317 -17.89 -9.18 -16.35
N SER A 318 -17.77 -8.60 -17.54
CA SER A 318 -17.09 -7.32 -17.73
C SER A 318 -17.92 -6.45 -18.66
N LEU A 319 -18.11 -5.19 -18.30
CA LEU A 319 -18.86 -4.20 -19.07
C LEU A 319 -17.90 -3.06 -19.41
N THR A 320 -17.43 -3.02 -20.66
CA THR A 320 -16.34 -2.13 -21.08
C THR A 320 -16.76 -1.09 -22.12
N GLU A 321 -18.03 -1.10 -22.51
CA GLU A 321 -18.54 -0.20 -23.55
C GLU A 321 -18.79 1.21 -22.98
N PRO A 322 -18.20 2.26 -23.58
CA PRO A 322 -18.52 3.65 -23.22
C PRO A 322 -19.96 4.00 -23.62
N THR A 323 -20.79 4.36 -22.65
CA THR A 323 -22.17 4.81 -22.90
C THR A 323 -22.71 5.67 -21.76
N ASP A 324 -23.67 6.54 -22.08
CA ASP A 324 -24.35 7.42 -21.12
C ASP A 324 -25.55 6.72 -20.44
N ALA A 325 -25.85 5.49 -20.89
CA ALA A 325 -26.87 4.64 -20.28
C ALA A 325 -26.33 3.91 -19.04
N ALA A 326 -27.25 3.56 -18.14
CA ALA A 326 -27.00 2.63 -17.05
C ALA A 326 -26.37 1.34 -17.60
N ARG A 327 -25.39 0.78 -16.88
CA ARG A 327 -24.84 -0.53 -17.25
C ARG A 327 -25.80 -1.62 -16.77
N THR A 328 -26.02 -2.63 -17.60
CA THR A 328 -26.90 -3.75 -17.28
C THR A 328 -26.18 -5.06 -17.47
N TYR A 329 -26.41 -6.01 -16.56
CA TYR A 329 -25.94 -7.38 -16.68
C TYR A 329 -27.08 -8.36 -16.42
N GLU A 330 -27.25 -9.33 -17.31
CA GLU A 330 -28.30 -10.34 -17.23
C GLU A 330 -27.76 -11.60 -16.54
N MET A 331 -28.47 -12.03 -15.51
CA MET A 331 -28.19 -13.22 -14.71
C MET A 331 -29.30 -14.22 -14.95
N VAL A 332 -28.97 -15.49 -15.20
CA VAL A 332 -29.98 -16.51 -15.46
C VAL A 332 -30.81 -16.75 -14.20
N ALA A 333 -32.13 -16.73 -14.31
CA ALA A 333 -33.07 -17.00 -13.23
C ALA A 333 -33.25 -18.51 -13.01
N MET A 334 -32.14 -19.21 -12.73
CA MET A 334 -32.11 -20.67 -12.64
C MET A 334 -32.63 -21.21 -11.30
N GLU A 335 -32.37 -20.49 -10.21
CA GLU A 335 -32.56 -21.02 -8.87
C GLU A 335 -33.00 -19.93 -7.88
N GLU A 336 -33.84 -20.34 -6.95
CA GLU A 336 -34.20 -19.56 -5.77
C GLU A 336 -33.02 -19.53 -4.79
N GLY A 337 -32.91 -18.44 -4.03
CA GLY A 337 -31.88 -18.27 -3.03
C GLY A 337 -31.09 -16.98 -3.18
N ARG A 338 -29.91 -16.94 -2.54
CA ARG A 338 -29.09 -15.72 -2.43
C ARG A 338 -28.09 -15.60 -3.57
N PHE A 339 -28.21 -14.52 -4.33
CA PHE A 339 -27.21 -14.08 -5.29
C PHE A 339 -26.26 -13.09 -4.61
N THR A 340 -24.96 -13.20 -4.89
CA THR A 340 -23.94 -12.29 -4.34
C THR A 340 -23.09 -11.73 -5.46
N VAL A 341 -23.05 -10.41 -5.59
CA VAL A 341 -22.32 -9.68 -6.61
C VAL A 341 -21.15 -8.94 -5.97
N ARG A 342 -19.96 -9.13 -6.54
CA ARG A 342 -18.75 -8.34 -6.22
C ARG A 342 -18.22 -7.76 -7.51
N LEU A 343 -17.92 -6.47 -7.51
CA LEU A 343 -17.41 -5.80 -8.69
C LEU A 343 -16.40 -4.70 -8.36
N THR A 344 -15.49 -4.48 -9.29
CA THR A 344 -14.57 -3.35 -9.32
C THR A 344 -15.01 -2.43 -10.46
N ALA A 345 -15.17 -1.15 -10.15
CA ALA A 345 -15.47 -0.12 -11.13
C ALA A 345 -14.21 0.70 -11.42
N TYR A 346 -14.03 1.01 -12.70
CA TYR A 346 -12.98 1.90 -13.21
C TYR A 346 -13.66 3.06 -13.92
N GLY A 347 -13.12 4.26 -13.79
CA GLY A 347 -13.69 5.40 -14.50
C GLY A 347 -13.00 6.70 -14.16
N LYS A 348 -13.62 7.79 -14.57
CA LYS A 348 -13.15 9.15 -14.33
C LYS A 348 -14.17 9.92 -13.48
N THR A 349 -13.66 10.72 -12.55
CA THR A 349 -14.48 11.75 -11.90
C THR A 349 -14.92 12.79 -12.92
N ARG A 350 -15.93 13.60 -12.59
CA ARG A 350 -16.33 14.75 -13.42
C ARG A 350 -15.20 15.76 -13.66
N GLN A 351 -14.17 15.75 -12.82
CA GLN A 351 -12.97 16.58 -12.96
C GLN A 351 -11.89 15.91 -13.83
N GLY A 352 -12.16 14.75 -14.41
CA GLY A 352 -11.29 14.03 -15.33
C GLY A 352 -10.24 13.11 -14.68
N ARG A 353 -10.25 12.99 -13.34
CA ARG A 353 -9.30 12.13 -12.61
C ARG A 353 -9.72 10.67 -12.70
N ASP A 354 -8.81 9.79 -13.08
CA ASP A 354 -9.03 8.35 -13.05
C ASP A 354 -9.17 7.82 -11.62
N PHE A 355 -10.06 6.85 -11.43
CA PHE A 355 -10.24 6.14 -10.17
C PHE A 355 -10.44 4.64 -10.39
N ILE A 356 -10.07 3.87 -9.37
CA ILE A 356 -10.37 2.44 -9.25
C ILE A 356 -11.16 2.27 -7.96
N LEU A 357 -12.30 1.59 -8.04
CA LEU A 357 -13.25 1.53 -6.94
C LEU A 357 -13.65 0.09 -6.67
N ASN A 358 -13.35 -0.40 -5.48
CA ASN A 358 -13.91 -1.63 -4.98
C ASN A 358 -15.32 -1.34 -4.44
N VAL A 359 -16.34 -1.89 -5.10
CA VAL A 359 -17.74 -1.61 -4.73
C VAL A 359 -18.17 -2.59 -3.63
N PRO A 360 -18.87 -2.11 -2.58
CA PRO A 360 -19.39 -2.97 -1.52
C PRO A 360 -20.18 -4.16 -2.08
N GLU A 361 -20.06 -5.30 -1.41
CA GLU A 361 -20.78 -6.51 -1.80
C GLU A 361 -22.29 -6.26 -1.84
N TYR A 362 -22.91 -6.63 -2.95
CA TYR A 362 -24.34 -6.51 -3.16
C TYR A 362 -24.98 -7.89 -3.19
N SER A 363 -26.03 -8.11 -2.41
CA SER A 363 -26.75 -9.38 -2.42
C SER A 363 -28.26 -9.17 -2.46
N PHE A 364 -28.95 -10.07 -3.14
CA PHE A 364 -30.41 -10.13 -3.19
C PHE A 364 -30.86 -11.58 -3.09
N VAL A 365 -32.09 -11.79 -2.64
CA VAL A 365 -32.69 -13.11 -2.46
C VAL A 365 -33.87 -13.25 -3.40
N VAL A 366 -33.95 -14.39 -4.07
CA VAL A 366 -35.10 -14.81 -4.87
C VAL A 366 -35.85 -15.87 -4.07
N GLU A 367 -37.12 -15.60 -3.74
CA GLU A 367 -37.97 -16.52 -2.98
C GLU A 367 -38.80 -17.40 -3.91
N ALA A 368 -39.15 -18.60 -3.42
CA ALA A 368 -40.11 -19.47 -4.09
C ALA A 368 -41.49 -18.85 -4.15
N GLU A 369 -42.18 -18.98 -5.27
CA GLU A 369 -43.62 -18.72 -5.29
C GLU A 369 -44.32 -19.67 -4.30
N PRO A 370 -45.17 -19.16 -3.38
CA PRO A 370 -45.90 -20.03 -2.49
C PRO A 370 -46.78 -20.98 -3.32
N PRO A 371 -46.88 -22.27 -2.95
CA PRO A 371 -47.70 -23.21 -3.70
C PRO A 371 -49.13 -22.66 -3.77
N PRO A 372 -49.79 -22.72 -4.95
CA PRO A 372 -51.16 -22.25 -5.08
C PRO A 372 -52.02 -22.95 -4.02
N PRO A 373 -52.96 -22.23 -3.37
CA PRO A 373 -53.79 -22.81 -2.33
C PRO A 373 -54.46 -24.05 -2.92
N GLN A 374 -54.12 -25.21 -2.35
CA GLN A 374 -54.72 -26.47 -2.74
C GLN A 374 -56.22 -26.29 -2.56
N ALA A 375 -56.97 -26.22 -3.67
CA ALA A 375 -58.42 -26.17 -3.61
C ALA A 375 -58.85 -27.37 -2.76
N ALA A 376 -59.43 -27.07 -1.59
CA ALA A 376 -59.99 -28.08 -0.72
C ALA A 376 -60.88 -28.97 -1.59
N ALA A 377 -60.47 -30.23 -1.74
CA ALA A 377 -61.32 -31.22 -2.39
C ALA A 377 -62.66 -31.15 -1.66
N ALA A 378 -63.72 -30.85 -2.41
CA ALA A 378 -65.07 -30.83 -1.87
C ALA A 378 -65.37 -32.21 -1.27
N ASP A 379 -65.40 -32.28 0.06
CA ASP A 379 -65.89 -33.43 0.79
C ASP A 379 -67.34 -33.69 0.33
N ILE A 380 -67.54 -34.81 -0.37
CA ILE A 380 -68.87 -35.36 -0.61
C ILE A 380 -69.35 -35.90 0.73
N ALA A 381 -70.26 -35.16 1.34
CA ALA A 381 -71.02 -35.55 2.51
C ALA A 381 -71.81 -36.85 2.23
N VAL A 382 -71.56 -37.87 3.05
CA VAL A 382 -72.52 -38.95 3.32
C VAL A 382 -72.83 -38.84 4.81
N GLU A 383 -74.06 -38.43 5.11
CA GLU A 383 -74.64 -38.44 6.46
C GLU A 383 -75.09 -39.86 6.84
N GLU A 384 -74.82 -40.26 8.10
CA GLU A 384 -75.75 -40.85 9.09
C GLU A 384 -74.98 -41.58 10.23
N PRO A 385 -75.54 -41.78 11.45
CA PRO A 385 -75.76 -40.74 12.45
C PRO A 385 -75.17 -41.07 13.84
N VAL A 386 -75.33 -40.08 14.72
CA VAL A 386 -74.86 -39.89 16.11
C VAL A 386 -75.07 -41.07 17.08
N ALA A 387 -74.06 -41.35 17.91
CA ALA A 387 -74.23 -41.87 19.27
C ALA A 387 -73.30 -41.13 20.25
N VAL A 388 -73.90 -40.54 21.28
CA VAL A 388 -73.28 -39.76 22.36
C VAL A 388 -72.76 -40.69 23.45
N SER A 389 -71.56 -40.44 23.98
CA SER A 389 -71.12 -40.89 25.31
C SER A 389 -69.99 -39.98 25.81
N GLU A 390 -70.23 -39.32 26.95
CA GLU A 390 -69.25 -38.52 27.72
C GLU A 390 -68.28 -39.44 28.48
N GLU A 391 -66.99 -39.08 28.55
CA GLU A 391 -66.11 -39.25 29.73
C GLU A 391 -64.72 -38.61 29.46
N GLU A 392 -64.33 -37.61 30.26
CA GLU A 392 -62.93 -37.23 30.54
C GLU A 392 -62.37 -38.14 31.67
N PRO A 393 -61.08 -38.09 32.03
CA PRO A 393 -59.85 -38.04 31.25
C PRO A 393 -58.91 -39.21 31.65
N SER A 394 -58.03 -39.67 30.76
CA SER A 394 -56.81 -40.36 31.22
C SER A 394 -55.73 -40.42 30.15
N VAL A 395 -54.53 -39.99 30.53
CA VAL A 395 -53.27 -40.24 29.85
C VAL A 395 -52.90 -41.72 30.02
N PRO A 396 -52.48 -42.39 28.93
CA PRO A 396 -51.27 -43.19 29.04
C PRO A 396 -50.35 -43.07 27.81
N THR A 397 -49.08 -42.78 28.08
CA THR A 397 -47.90 -43.28 27.33
C THR A 397 -47.94 -44.82 27.38
N PRO A 398 -47.54 -45.62 26.35
CA PRO A 398 -46.20 -45.54 25.75
C PRO A 398 -45.98 -46.02 24.29
N ALA A 399 -44.75 -45.76 23.85
CA ALA A 399 -43.91 -46.55 22.96
C ALA A 399 -43.99 -46.32 21.43
N GLY A 400 -42.95 -45.63 20.95
CA GLY A 400 -42.02 -46.18 19.96
C GLY A 400 -42.26 -45.77 18.52
N HIS A 401 -41.36 -44.95 17.98
CA HIS A 401 -40.58 -45.25 16.77
C HIS A 401 -39.35 -44.32 16.79
N ASN A 402 -38.21 -44.90 17.17
CA ASN A 402 -36.89 -44.30 17.03
C ASN A 402 -36.54 -44.22 15.55
N THR A 403 -36.00 -43.09 15.11
CA THR A 403 -34.98 -43.05 14.05
C THR A 403 -33.88 -42.11 14.50
N ASP A 404 -33.04 -42.64 15.38
CA ASP A 404 -31.69 -42.16 15.58
C ASP A 404 -30.91 -42.36 14.27
N THR A 405 -30.52 -41.29 13.58
CA THR A 405 -29.27 -41.28 12.84
C THR A 405 -28.20 -40.69 13.74
N ALA A 406 -27.90 -41.42 14.82
CA ALA A 406 -26.68 -41.23 15.58
C ALA A 406 -25.54 -41.78 14.72
N ILE A 407 -24.73 -40.87 14.17
CA ILE A 407 -23.40 -41.25 13.66
C ILE A 407 -22.63 -41.75 14.88
N ASP A 408 -22.29 -43.03 14.84
CA ASP A 408 -21.60 -43.77 15.91
C ASP A 408 -20.38 -42.95 16.40
N ASP A 409 -20.32 -42.61 17.69
CA ASP A 409 -19.27 -41.76 18.29
C ASP A 409 -17.86 -42.32 18.01
N ASN A 410 -17.76 -43.65 17.83
CA ASN A 410 -16.53 -44.34 17.47
C ASN A 410 -16.06 -44.03 16.03
N SER A 411 -16.98 -43.69 15.11
CA SER A 411 -16.65 -43.28 13.74
C SER A 411 -16.14 -41.84 13.66
N LEU A 412 -16.65 -40.96 14.52
CA LEU A 412 -16.22 -39.56 14.60
C LEU A 412 -14.82 -39.44 15.21
N VAL A 413 -14.53 -40.23 16.25
CA VAL A 413 -13.18 -40.35 16.83
C VAL A 413 -12.19 -40.96 15.82
N LEU A 414 -12.59 -41.98 15.05
CA LEU A 414 -11.73 -42.58 14.03
C LEU A 414 -11.36 -41.58 12.92
N ILE A 415 -12.32 -40.77 12.47
CA ILE A 415 -12.10 -39.72 11.46
C ILE A 415 -11.19 -38.62 12.01
N LEU A 416 -11.40 -38.17 13.26
CA LEU A 416 -10.56 -37.15 13.90
C LEU A 416 -9.11 -37.61 14.09
N VAL A 417 -8.91 -38.88 14.47
CA VAL A 417 -7.57 -39.47 14.58
C VAL A 417 -6.91 -39.64 13.20
N ALA A 418 -7.67 -40.03 12.17
CA ALA A 418 -7.15 -40.19 10.81
C ALA A 418 -6.70 -38.85 10.19
N VAL A 419 -7.48 -37.78 10.38
CA VAL A 419 -7.17 -36.44 9.87
C VAL A 419 -5.97 -35.84 10.60
N ASN A 420 -5.90 -35.95 11.93
CA ASN A 420 -4.78 -35.41 12.69
C ASN A 420 -3.48 -36.22 12.47
N GLY A 421 -3.60 -37.55 12.30
CA GLY A 421 -2.45 -38.41 11.99
C GLY A 421 -1.84 -38.13 10.62
N THR A 422 -2.67 -37.82 9.61
CA THR A 422 -2.18 -37.45 8.27
C THR A 422 -1.48 -36.09 8.27
N ILE A 423 -1.99 -35.11 9.02
CA ILE A 423 -1.32 -33.81 9.18
C ILE A 423 0.06 -33.97 9.82
N LEU A 424 0.19 -34.78 10.88
CA LEU A 424 1.48 -35.03 11.53
C LEU A 424 2.48 -35.76 10.61
N LEU A 425 2.01 -36.69 9.77
CA LEU A 425 2.87 -37.36 8.79
C LEU A 425 3.36 -36.40 7.70
N VAL A 426 2.51 -35.50 7.20
CA VAL A 426 2.92 -34.51 6.19
C VAL A 426 3.92 -33.52 6.78
N VAL A 427 3.64 -32.98 7.97
CA VAL A 427 4.56 -32.05 8.65
C VAL A 427 5.88 -32.73 8.98
N GLY A 428 5.85 -33.96 9.53
CA GLY A 428 7.05 -34.73 9.81
C GLY A 428 7.88 -35.04 8.56
N SER A 429 7.22 -35.34 7.44
CA SER A 429 7.89 -35.59 6.15
C SER A 429 8.55 -34.33 5.58
N VAL A 430 7.89 -33.17 5.69
CA VAL A 430 8.45 -31.88 5.24
C VAL A 430 9.64 -31.47 6.11
N VAL A 431 9.52 -31.56 7.44
CA VAL A 431 10.61 -31.24 8.38
C VAL A 431 11.79 -32.21 8.18
N GLY A 432 11.51 -33.51 8.02
CA GLY A 432 12.53 -34.52 7.73
C GLY A 432 13.26 -34.27 6.41
N PHE A 433 12.54 -33.88 5.36
CA PHE A 433 13.11 -33.54 4.06
C PHE A 433 14.01 -32.30 4.12
N VAL A 434 13.60 -31.26 4.86
CA VAL A 434 14.39 -30.04 5.07
C VAL A 434 15.67 -30.35 5.85
N LEU A 435 15.59 -31.12 6.94
CA LEU A 435 16.77 -31.51 7.73
C LEU A 435 17.72 -32.41 6.94
N TRP A 436 17.20 -33.32 6.10
CA TRP A 436 18.01 -34.16 5.23
C TRP A 436 18.74 -33.35 4.15
N ARG A 437 18.09 -32.33 3.56
CA ARG A 437 18.75 -31.40 2.63
C ARG A 437 19.87 -30.62 3.30
N ARG A 438 19.69 -30.17 4.55
CA ARG A 438 20.73 -29.44 5.29
C ARG A 438 21.94 -30.32 5.62
N LYS A 439 21.74 -31.61 5.95
CA LYS A 439 22.85 -32.56 6.17
C LYS A 439 23.62 -32.92 4.89
N LYS A 440 22.97 -32.97 3.72
CA LYS A 440 23.69 -33.18 2.45
C LYS A 440 24.50 -31.96 2.03
N ALA A 441 23.99 -30.76 2.28
CA ALA A 441 24.73 -29.51 1.99
C ALA A 441 25.98 -29.33 2.88
N SER A 442 25.98 -29.83 4.11
CA SER A 442 27.18 -29.76 4.98
C SER A 442 28.26 -30.79 4.61
N VAL A 443 27.90 -31.96 4.06
CA VAL A 443 28.87 -32.98 3.64
C VAL A 443 29.57 -32.59 2.33
N THR A 444 28.91 -31.82 1.46
CA THR A 444 29.54 -31.35 0.20
C THR A 444 30.47 -30.14 0.43
N ALA A 445 30.32 -29.41 1.55
CA ALA A 445 31.19 -28.28 1.87
C ALA A 445 32.54 -28.72 2.48
N ASP A 446 32.56 -29.80 3.29
CA ASP A 446 33.80 -30.32 3.89
C ASP A 446 34.75 -31.02 2.91
N GLU A 447 34.27 -31.43 1.72
CA GLU A 447 35.10 -32.09 0.69
C GLU A 447 35.75 -31.09 -0.29
N LEU A 448 35.42 -29.80 -0.21
CA LEU A 448 35.93 -28.75 -1.13
C LEU A 448 37.11 -27.92 -0.57
N ASP A 449 37.50 -28.11 0.70
CA ASP A 449 38.54 -27.32 1.37
C ASP A 449 39.88 -28.05 1.64
N LEU A 450 40.11 -29.23 1.04
CA LEU A 450 41.33 -30.03 1.29
C LEU A 450 42.26 -30.23 0.08
N ASN A 451 42.29 -29.31 -0.89
CA ASN A 451 43.34 -29.33 -1.92
C ASN A 451 43.66 -27.95 -2.50
N LEU A 452 44.53 -27.20 -1.81
CA LEU A 452 45.33 -26.16 -2.42
C LEU A 452 46.75 -26.20 -1.84
N ASP A 453 47.60 -27.02 -2.45
CA ASP A 453 49.04 -26.75 -2.47
C ASP A 453 49.60 -27.04 -3.87
N ASN A 454 50.28 -26.02 -4.40
CA ASN A 454 51.24 -25.96 -5.50
C ASN A 454 50.75 -25.56 -6.93
N PRO A 455 51.42 -24.59 -7.60
CA PRO A 455 50.99 -24.02 -8.88
C PRO A 455 51.81 -24.57 -10.07
N SER A 456 51.19 -24.76 -11.24
CA SER A 456 51.85 -24.54 -12.54
C SER A 456 50.89 -24.67 -13.73
N ALA A 457 50.95 -23.64 -14.60
CA ALA A 457 50.75 -23.65 -16.05
C ALA A 457 49.44 -24.19 -16.68
N ALA A 458 48.66 -23.28 -17.30
CA ALA A 458 48.50 -23.16 -18.76
C ALA A 458 47.15 -22.51 -19.15
N THR A 459 47.20 -21.73 -20.23
CA THR A 459 46.16 -20.90 -20.86
C THR A 459 44.83 -21.61 -21.22
N PRO A 460 43.69 -20.88 -21.30
CA PRO A 460 42.39 -21.46 -21.61
C PRO A 460 42.09 -21.45 -23.13
N ASN A 461 41.37 -22.47 -23.60
CA ASN A 461 40.54 -22.40 -24.81
C ASN A 461 39.09 -22.74 -24.43
N PRO A 462 38.07 -22.18 -25.12
CA PRO A 462 36.71 -22.10 -24.61
C PRO A 462 35.90 -23.36 -24.89
N THR A 463 35.13 -23.80 -23.90
CA THR A 463 34.15 -24.91 -24.00
C THR A 463 32.85 -24.42 -24.67
N PRO A 464 32.23 -25.19 -25.58
CA PRO A 464 31.06 -24.76 -26.34
C PRO A 464 29.77 -24.80 -25.52
N GLY A 465 28.86 -23.89 -25.86
CA GLY A 465 27.59 -23.66 -25.19
C GLY A 465 26.53 -24.73 -25.42
N ILE A 466 25.54 -24.68 -24.53
CA ILE A 466 24.43 -25.61 -24.23
C ILE A 466 23.52 -25.98 -25.43
N LYS A 467 23.79 -25.53 -26.66
CA LYS A 467 22.97 -25.82 -27.85
C LYS A 467 23.26 -27.19 -28.50
N ASP A 468 24.42 -27.81 -28.26
CA ASP A 468 24.77 -29.10 -28.88
C ASP A 468 24.27 -30.34 -28.12
N LYS A 469 23.68 -30.17 -26.93
CA LYS A 469 23.15 -31.27 -26.12
C LYS A 469 21.68 -31.61 -26.40
N ILE A 470 21.00 -30.81 -27.22
CA ILE A 470 19.56 -30.98 -27.53
C ILE A 470 19.34 -31.69 -28.88
N LEU A 471 20.34 -31.73 -29.77
CA LEU A 471 20.19 -32.36 -31.08
C LEU A 471 20.50 -33.88 -31.11
N SER A 472 20.95 -34.47 -30.00
CA SER A 472 21.30 -35.90 -29.94
C SER A 472 20.17 -36.82 -29.41
N LEU A 473 18.96 -36.30 -29.19
CA LEU A 473 17.81 -37.07 -28.68
C LEU A 473 16.64 -37.22 -29.66
N LEU A 474 16.73 -36.65 -30.88
CA LEU A 474 15.72 -36.77 -31.93
C LEU A 474 16.35 -37.31 -33.22
N GLY A 475 16.55 -38.62 -33.28
CA GLY A 475 17.15 -39.24 -34.46
C GLY A 475 17.22 -40.76 -34.41
N LYS A 476 16.09 -41.45 -34.20
CA LYS A 476 16.05 -42.92 -34.37
C LYS A 476 14.65 -43.44 -34.72
N LYS A 477 14.32 -43.48 -36.02
CA LYS A 477 13.83 -44.71 -36.70
C LYS A 477 13.38 -44.46 -38.15
N SER A 478 13.69 -45.49 -38.95
CA SER A 478 13.03 -45.94 -40.19
C SER A 478 13.68 -45.55 -41.52
N LYS A 479 14.44 -46.50 -42.07
CA LYS A 479 14.35 -46.83 -43.49
C LYS A 479 14.47 -48.34 -43.64
N ALA A 480 13.34 -49.00 -43.89
CA ALA A 480 13.27 -50.33 -44.47
C ALA A 480 12.74 -50.15 -45.90
N GLU A 481 13.49 -50.67 -46.86
CA GLU A 481 13.24 -50.62 -48.29
C GLU A 481 13.18 -52.06 -48.77
N SER A 482 12.03 -52.49 -49.31
CA SER A 482 11.97 -53.39 -50.47
C SER A 482 10.55 -53.55 -50.96
N THR A 483 10.31 -53.03 -52.16
CA THR A 483 9.22 -53.37 -53.06
C THR A 483 9.61 -54.63 -53.85
N ASN A 484 8.73 -55.63 -53.94
CA ASN A 484 8.58 -56.45 -55.15
C ASN A 484 7.26 -57.25 -55.14
N SER A 485 6.60 -57.22 -56.29
CA SER A 485 5.36 -57.90 -56.73
C SER A 485 4.02 -57.48 -56.13
#